data_AF-A0A6L7XB14-F1
#
_entry.id   AF-A0A6L7XB14-F1
#
_cell.length_a   1.000
_cell.length_b   1.000
_cell.length_c   1.000
_cell.angle_alpha   90.00
_cell.angle_beta   90.00
_cell.angle_gamma   90.00
#
_symmetry.space_group_name_H-M   'P 1'
#
loop_
_entity.id
_entity.type
_entity.pdbx_description
1 polymer ?
#
loop_
_entity_poly.entity_id
_entity_poly.type
_entity_poly.pdbx_seq_one_letter_code
_entity_poly.pdbx_strand_id
1 'polypeptide(L)'
;MRPHGGRAGGHSGHFLTGPEVGPLFGAVLARALDAWWAELGEPDPFTVIDWGAGPGTLARSVLASEPGCMAAGALRLVLVELSPAQRALHPEHPLVASVARVSDALPQGTSAGIIVANELLDNMPFDVVRRTAGGWEELRVNVEEGVGGRFSLVAMPASPELVAGLPEVAAGARVPVQRAARSWVAEAHRLLGRGRVVALDYGAATDVLAERAGRSDDPAAGLGWLRTHRDHDDGSWWLADPGSCDITADVALDQVQADLRADACTQAEFLRGYGIDELVAEGRTAWAERAGGGDLDALRARSRTSEAEALLDPAGMGSFSVLVWPVD
;
A
#
# COMPACT_ATOMS: atom_id res chain seq x y z
N MET A 1 -26.52 -9.48 15.33
CA MET A 1 -25.65 -9.61 14.16
C MET A 1 -24.25 -9.86 14.69
N ARG A 2 -23.69 -11.06 14.51
CA ARG A 2 -22.34 -11.39 14.99
C ARG A 2 -21.34 -10.85 13.98
N PRO A 3 -20.24 -10.19 14.40
CA PRO A 3 -19.17 -9.84 13.47
C PRO A 3 -18.46 -11.14 13.09
N HIS A 4 -18.70 -11.61 11.87
CA HIS A 4 -17.82 -12.61 11.27
C HIS A 4 -16.55 -11.85 10.86
N GLY A 5 -15.51 -11.95 11.69
CA GLY A 5 -14.18 -11.49 11.32
C GLY A 5 -13.72 -12.27 10.11
N GLY A 6 -13.59 -11.59 8.97
CA GLY A 6 -12.99 -12.14 7.77
C GLY A 6 -11.58 -12.63 8.11
N ARG A 7 -11.29 -13.88 7.75
CA ARG A 7 -9.95 -14.43 7.75
C ARG A 7 -9.20 -13.85 6.56
N ALA A 8 -8.71 -12.62 6.70
CA ALA A 8 -7.59 -12.17 5.88
C ALA A 8 -6.34 -12.82 6.48
N GLY A 9 -5.63 -13.65 5.73
CA GLY A 9 -4.40 -14.31 6.20
C GLY A 9 -4.55 -15.82 6.35
N GLY A 10 -4.32 -16.53 5.24
CA GLY A 10 -4.12 -17.98 5.24
C GLY A 10 -4.43 -18.62 3.90
N HIS A 11 -3.46 -18.64 2.98
CA HIS A 11 -3.30 -19.60 1.86
C HIS A 11 -4.53 -19.97 1.00
N SER A 12 -5.57 -19.14 0.99
CA SER A 12 -6.72 -19.27 0.08
C SER A 12 -7.11 -17.90 -0.45
N GLY A 13 -6.69 -17.60 -1.69
CA GLY A 13 -7.46 -16.77 -2.60
C GLY A 13 -7.53 -15.27 -2.36
N HIS A 14 -6.49 -14.63 -1.83
CA HIS A 14 -6.37 -13.17 -1.76
C HIS A 14 -5.20 -12.67 -2.62
N PHE A 15 -5.29 -11.43 -3.12
CA PHE A 15 -4.29 -10.78 -3.96
C PHE A 15 -2.90 -10.83 -3.30
N LEU A 16 -1.91 -11.30 -4.05
CA LEU A 16 -0.54 -11.42 -3.57
C LEU A 16 0.08 -10.02 -3.54
N THR A 17 0.35 -9.48 -2.35
CA THR A 17 1.08 -8.22 -2.20
C THR A 17 2.59 -8.43 -2.42
N GLY A 18 3.35 -7.36 -2.64
CA GLY A 18 4.81 -7.45 -2.78
C GLY A 18 5.51 -8.31 -1.70
N PRO A 19 5.24 -8.08 -0.40
CA PRO A 19 5.75 -8.91 0.69
C PRO A 19 5.23 -10.37 0.71
N GLU A 20 4.10 -10.66 0.07
CA GLU A 20 3.52 -12.00 -0.02
C GLU A 20 4.07 -12.82 -1.19
N VAL A 21 4.68 -12.17 -2.20
CA VAL A 21 5.45 -12.86 -3.26
C VAL A 21 6.56 -13.72 -2.66
N GLY A 22 7.25 -13.17 -1.66
CA GLY A 22 8.31 -13.84 -0.94
C GLY A 22 9.22 -12.87 -0.19
N PRO A 23 10.26 -13.38 0.51
CA PRO A 23 11.12 -12.58 1.36
C PRO A 23 12.00 -11.57 0.60
N LEU A 24 12.18 -11.70 -0.71
CA LEU A 24 13.09 -10.86 -1.49
C LEU A 24 12.73 -9.38 -1.42
N PHE A 25 11.45 -9.02 -1.46
CA PHE A 25 11.01 -7.63 -1.35
C PHE A 25 11.50 -6.99 -0.03
N GLY A 26 11.30 -7.68 1.10
CA GLY A 26 11.76 -7.20 2.40
C GLY A 26 13.27 -7.14 2.54
N ALA A 27 14.01 -8.02 1.85
CA ALA A 27 15.47 -7.96 1.80
C ALA A 27 16.00 -6.75 1.01
N VAL A 28 15.33 -6.39 -0.09
CA VAL A 28 15.65 -5.16 -0.84
C VAL A 28 15.31 -3.92 0.00
N LEU A 29 14.15 -3.92 0.67
CA LEU A 29 13.81 -2.83 1.58
C LEU A 29 14.82 -2.70 2.74
N ALA A 30 15.32 -3.81 3.29
CA ALA A 30 16.36 -3.77 4.31
C ALA A 30 17.64 -3.06 3.83
N ARG A 31 18.07 -3.28 2.57
CA ARG A 31 19.17 -2.52 1.95
C ARG A 31 18.85 -1.04 1.81
N ALA A 32 17.61 -0.69 1.45
CA ALA A 32 17.17 0.70 1.37
C ALA A 32 17.20 1.38 2.74
N LEU A 33 16.73 0.69 3.80
CA LEU A 33 16.75 1.18 5.17
C LEU A 33 18.18 1.48 5.65
N ASP A 34 19.16 0.62 5.35
CA ASP A 34 20.56 0.87 5.70
C ASP A 34 21.14 2.07 4.96
N ALA A 35 20.85 2.22 3.67
CA ALA A 35 21.26 3.38 2.90
C ALA A 35 20.69 4.68 3.49
N TRP A 36 19.39 4.69 3.80
CA TRP A 36 18.73 5.86 4.38
C TRP A 36 19.19 6.15 5.81
N TRP A 37 19.46 5.12 6.61
CA TRP A 37 20.02 5.29 7.95
C TRP A 37 21.40 5.95 7.89
N ALA A 38 22.28 5.50 7.00
CA ALA A 38 23.60 6.08 6.79
C ALA A 38 23.50 7.54 6.30
N GLU A 39 22.63 7.83 5.35
CA GLU A 39 22.37 9.20 4.85
C GLU A 39 21.88 10.16 5.94
N LEU A 40 21.10 9.66 6.89
CA LEU A 40 20.61 10.44 8.03
C LEU A 40 21.69 10.71 9.09
N GLY A 41 22.88 10.11 8.94
CA GLY A 41 23.99 10.21 9.89
C GLY A 41 23.92 9.16 10.99
N GLU A 42 23.43 7.96 10.67
CA GLU A 42 23.37 6.80 11.57
C GLU A 42 22.66 7.09 12.91
N PRO A 43 21.43 7.66 12.91
CA PRO A 43 20.73 8.00 14.14
C PRO A 43 20.46 6.78 15.03
N ASP A 44 20.48 6.98 16.35
CA ASP A 44 20.02 6.02 17.36
C ASP A 44 19.09 6.75 18.37
N PRO A 45 17.79 6.38 18.44
CA PRO A 45 17.14 5.32 17.67
C PRO A 45 16.90 5.69 16.20
N PHE A 46 16.87 4.67 15.34
CA PHE A 46 16.35 4.76 13.97
C PHE A 46 14.99 4.06 13.90
N THR A 47 13.91 4.84 13.83
CA THR A 47 12.55 4.29 13.86
C THR A 47 12.03 4.03 12.45
N VAL A 48 11.60 2.81 12.18
CA VAL A 48 10.94 2.42 10.93
C VAL A 48 9.50 2.03 11.25
N ILE A 49 8.55 2.74 10.66
CA ILE A 49 7.11 2.50 10.82
C ILE A 49 6.60 1.78 9.57
N ASP A 50 6.06 0.58 9.74
CA ASP A 50 5.27 -0.12 8.71
C ASP A 50 3.79 0.17 8.99
N TRP A 51 3.21 1.09 8.22
CA TRP A 51 1.84 1.54 8.41
C TRP A 51 0.93 0.79 7.44
N GLY A 52 -0.04 0.05 7.98
CA GLY A 52 -0.76 -0.97 7.23
C GLY A 52 -0.03 -2.30 7.23
N ALA A 53 0.65 -2.65 8.34
CA ALA A 53 1.57 -3.78 8.39
C ALA A 53 0.91 -5.15 8.12
N GLY A 54 -0.43 -5.24 8.09
CA GLY A 54 -1.15 -6.49 7.91
C GLY A 54 -0.70 -7.54 8.93
N PRO A 55 -0.40 -8.79 8.52
CA PRO A 55 0.09 -9.82 9.44
C PRO A 55 1.56 -9.64 9.85
N GLY A 56 2.25 -8.57 9.44
CA GLY A 56 3.67 -8.31 9.74
C GLY A 56 4.66 -9.08 8.86
N THR A 57 4.25 -9.47 7.66
CA THR A 57 5.10 -10.23 6.72
C THR A 57 6.31 -9.43 6.26
N LEU A 58 6.14 -8.15 5.94
CA LEU A 58 7.24 -7.26 5.56
C LEU A 58 8.28 -7.14 6.69
N ALA A 59 7.81 -6.87 7.92
CA ALA A 59 8.64 -6.79 9.11
C ALA A 59 9.48 -8.05 9.34
N ARG A 60 8.88 -9.25 9.17
CA ARG A 60 9.61 -10.53 9.28
C ARG A 60 10.73 -10.62 8.26
N SER A 61 10.48 -10.24 7.01
CA SER A 61 11.49 -10.29 5.95
C SER A 61 12.62 -9.29 6.17
N VAL A 62 12.31 -8.09 6.67
CA VAL A 62 13.33 -7.09 7.06
C VAL A 62 14.19 -7.62 8.21
N LEU A 63 13.56 -8.12 9.28
CA LEU A 63 14.28 -8.69 10.43
C LEU A 63 15.17 -9.87 10.04
N ALA A 64 14.67 -10.78 9.19
CA ALA A 64 15.43 -11.92 8.69
C ALA A 64 16.60 -11.55 7.78
N SER A 65 16.61 -10.31 7.26
CA SER A 65 17.70 -9.80 6.42
C SER A 65 18.83 -9.16 7.25
N GLU A 66 18.64 -9.02 8.57
CA GLU A 66 19.64 -8.50 9.52
C GLU A 66 20.33 -7.20 9.04
N PRO A 67 19.58 -6.13 8.74
CA PRO A 67 20.17 -4.88 8.23
C PRO A 67 21.23 -4.31 9.21
N GLY A 68 22.19 -3.57 8.68
CA GLY A 68 23.27 -2.92 9.44
C GLY A 68 22.75 -2.04 10.57
N CYS A 69 21.67 -1.30 10.37
CA CYS A 69 21.02 -0.51 11.43
C CYS A 69 20.47 -1.36 12.59
N MET A 70 20.10 -2.63 12.33
CA MET A 70 19.74 -3.60 13.36
C MET A 70 20.99 -4.14 14.07
N ALA A 71 22.03 -4.51 13.31
CA ALA A 71 23.30 -4.97 13.88
C ALA A 71 23.98 -3.90 14.76
N ALA A 72 23.81 -2.62 14.43
CA ALA A 72 24.25 -1.48 15.22
C ALA A 72 23.39 -1.21 16.47
N GLY A 73 22.25 -1.89 16.63
CA GLY A 73 21.33 -1.70 17.76
C GLY A 73 20.40 -0.49 17.65
N ALA A 74 20.42 0.23 16.52
CA ALA A 74 19.66 1.46 16.32
C ALA A 74 18.19 1.21 15.90
N LEU A 75 17.92 0.12 15.17
CA LEU A 75 16.61 -0.14 14.59
C LEU A 75 15.51 -0.29 15.64
N ARG A 76 14.38 0.42 15.45
CA ARG A 76 13.11 0.21 16.14
C ARG A 76 12.00 0.09 15.09
N LEU A 77 11.31 -1.04 15.05
CA LEU A 77 10.20 -1.29 14.14
C LEU A 77 8.86 -1.03 14.85
N VAL A 78 8.02 -0.21 14.24
CA VAL A 78 6.64 0.05 14.71
C VAL A 78 5.68 -0.44 13.64
N LEU A 79 4.89 -1.46 13.96
CA LEU A 79 3.87 -2.00 13.06
C LEU A 79 2.52 -1.41 13.45
N VAL A 80 1.94 -0.63 12.54
CA VAL A 80 0.63 0.00 12.73
C VAL A 80 -0.41 -0.75 11.91
N GLU A 81 -1.38 -1.36 12.57
CA GLU A 81 -2.41 -2.17 11.92
C GLU A 81 -3.72 -2.07 12.70
N LEU A 82 -4.85 -1.78 12.06
CA LEU A 82 -6.14 -1.56 12.73
C LEU A 82 -6.81 -2.87 13.18
N SER A 83 -6.64 -3.95 12.42
CA SER A 83 -7.24 -5.25 12.69
C SER A 83 -6.57 -5.96 13.87
N PRO A 84 -7.29 -6.26 14.97
CA PRO A 84 -6.73 -7.03 16.08
C PRO A 84 -6.29 -8.44 15.67
N ALA A 85 -6.99 -9.04 14.68
CA ALA A 85 -6.66 -10.37 14.19
C ALA A 85 -5.33 -10.38 13.43
N GLN A 86 -5.07 -9.35 12.60
CA GLN A 86 -3.79 -9.19 11.91
C GLN A 86 -2.65 -8.88 12.88
N ARG A 87 -2.87 -7.97 13.84
CA ARG A 87 -1.89 -7.64 14.88
C ARG A 87 -1.46 -8.85 15.71
N ALA A 88 -2.38 -9.78 15.98
CA ALA A 88 -2.05 -11.02 16.70
C ALA A 88 -1.07 -11.92 15.94
N LEU A 89 -0.83 -11.69 14.64
CA LEU A 89 0.13 -12.41 13.81
C LEU A 89 1.47 -11.68 13.67
N HIS A 90 1.63 -10.51 14.27
CA HIS A 90 2.89 -9.74 14.22
C HIS A 90 4.04 -10.53 14.88
N PRO A 91 5.29 -10.37 14.41
CA PRO A 91 6.43 -11.08 14.98
C PRO A 91 6.70 -10.66 16.42
N GLU A 92 6.85 -11.64 17.32
CA GLU A 92 7.36 -11.40 18.68
C GLU A 92 8.88 -11.18 18.62
N HIS A 93 9.30 -9.92 18.65
CA HIS A 93 10.71 -9.53 18.57
C HIS A 93 10.99 -8.29 19.43
N PRO A 94 12.12 -8.19 20.16
CA PRO A 94 12.40 -7.07 21.06
C PRO A 94 12.51 -5.71 20.36
N LEU A 95 12.77 -5.70 19.05
CA LEU A 95 12.81 -4.46 18.26
C LEU A 95 11.44 -4.03 17.72
N VAL A 96 10.38 -4.82 17.93
CA VAL A 96 9.06 -4.61 17.33
C VAL A 96 8.06 -4.11 18.37
N ALA A 97 7.38 -3.01 18.05
CA ALA A 97 6.17 -2.56 18.73
C ALA A 97 4.96 -2.74 17.79
N SER A 98 3.93 -3.44 18.25
CA SER A 98 2.66 -3.62 17.52
C SER A 98 1.59 -2.71 18.12
N VAL A 99 1.02 -1.82 17.31
CA VAL A 99 0.03 -0.83 17.76
C VAL A 99 -1.15 -0.70 16.80
N ALA A 100 -2.30 -0.28 17.33
CA ALA A 100 -3.49 -0.03 16.51
C ALA A 100 -3.42 1.34 15.80
N ARG A 101 -2.86 2.34 16.48
CA ARG A 101 -2.66 3.69 15.94
C ARG A 101 -1.23 4.11 16.14
N VAL A 102 -0.68 4.85 15.19
CA VAL A 102 0.69 5.37 15.28
C VAL A 102 0.89 6.24 16.53
N SER A 103 -0.14 6.99 16.94
CA SER A 103 -0.15 7.83 18.14
C SER A 103 0.08 7.06 19.44
N ASP A 104 -0.22 5.75 19.46
CA ASP A 104 -0.04 4.91 20.64
C ASP A 104 1.45 4.58 20.88
N ALA A 105 2.25 4.55 19.82
CA ALA A 105 3.70 4.35 19.89
C ALA A 105 4.49 5.67 19.85
N LEU A 106 4.02 6.64 19.07
CA LEU A 106 4.73 7.87 18.73
C LEU A 106 3.79 9.09 18.85
N PRO A 107 3.33 9.45 20.06
CA PRO A 107 2.39 10.57 20.26
C PRO A 107 2.98 11.93 19.87
N GLN A 108 4.31 12.06 19.83
CA GLN A 108 5.03 13.27 19.43
C GLN A 108 5.85 13.10 18.14
N GLY A 109 5.67 11.97 17.43
CA GLY A 109 6.54 11.60 16.32
C GLY A 109 7.90 11.05 16.76
N THR A 110 8.86 11.00 15.83
CA THR A 110 10.25 10.56 16.03
C THR A 110 11.23 11.56 15.42
N SER A 111 12.43 11.68 16.00
CA SER A 111 13.46 12.62 15.52
C SER A 111 14.02 12.26 14.15
N ALA A 112 14.22 10.96 13.88
CA ALA A 112 14.72 10.45 12.62
C ALA A 112 14.12 9.05 12.34
N GLY A 113 13.64 8.84 11.12
CA GLY A 113 13.03 7.56 10.79
C GLY A 113 12.50 7.44 9.37
N ILE A 114 11.88 6.29 9.10
CA ILE A 114 11.25 5.98 7.82
C ILE A 114 9.83 5.52 8.09
N ILE A 115 8.87 6.00 7.31
CA ILE A 115 7.51 5.47 7.29
C ILE A 115 7.32 4.77 5.96
N VAL A 116 6.91 3.51 6.00
CA VAL A 116 6.60 2.69 4.82
C VAL A 116 5.11 2.37 4.82
N ALA A 117 4.47 2.51 3.68
CA ALA A 117 3.10 2.13 3.42
C ALA A 117 3.06 1.32 2.12
N ASN A 118 3.05 -0.02 2.23
CA ASN A 118 2.95 -0.91 1.08
C ASN A 118 1.50 -1.31 0.89
N GLU A 119 0.89 -0.89 -0.22
CA GLU A 119 -0.51 -1.20 -0.58
C GLU A 119 -1.49 -0.83 0.55
N LEU A 120 -1.29 0.38 1.10
CA LEU A 120 -2.16 0.95 2.13
C LEU A 120 -3.10 2.01 1.54
N LEU A 121 -2.63 2.78 0.56
CA LEU A 121 -3.35 3.98 0.11
C LEU A 121 -4.56 3.60 -0.74
N ASP A 122 -4.48 2.49 -1.49
CA ASP A 122 -5.60 1.92 -2.24
C ASP A 122 -6.77 1.44 -1.37
N ASN A 123 -6.48 1.11 -0.10
CA ASN A 123 -7.43 0.68 0.91
C ASN A 123 -8.05 1.86 1.70
N MET A 124 -7.62 3.10 1.43
CA MET A 124 -8.14 4.28 2.13
C MET A 124 -9.53 4.68 1.60
N PRO A 125 -10.44 5.16 2.47
CA PRO A 125 -11.73 5.66 2.04
C PRO A 125 -11.63 6.79 1.00
N PHE A 126 -12.50 6.73 0.00
CA PHE A 126 -12.59 7.72 -1.08
C PHE A 126 -14.06 8.08 -1.37
N ASP A 127 -14.27 9.29 -1.90
CA ASP A 127 -15.55 9.68 -2.49
C ASP A 127 -15.52 9.41 -4.00
N VAL A 128 -16.69 9.32 -4.64
CA VAL A 128 -16.81 9.18 -6.10
C VAL A 128 -17.55 10.38 -6.65
N VAL A 129 -16.96 11.08 -7.62
CA VAL A 129 -17.60 12.22 -8.28
C VAL A 129 -17.68 12.02 -9.80
N ARG A 130 -18.72 12.56 -10.41
CA ARG A 130 -18.98 12.53 -11.86
C ARG A 130 -18.99 13.93 -12.43
N ARG A 131 -18.28 14.14 -13.53
CA ARG A 131 -18.37 15.40 -14.29
C ARG A 131 -19.61 15.38 -15.18
N THR A 132 -20.46 16.39 -15.09
CA THR A 132 -21.60 16.61 -15.99
C THR A 132 -21.37 17.88 -16.83
N ALA A 133 -22.30 18.18 -17.75
CA ALA A 133 -22.30 19.45 -18.47
C ALA A 133 -22.55 20.67 -17.54
N GLY A 134 -23.23 20.47 -16.40
CA GLY A 134 -23.61 21.52 -15.45
C GLY A 134 -22.70 21.67 -14.23
N GLY A 135 -21.62 20.87 -14.15
CA GLY A 135 -20.73 20.84 -12.99
C GLY A 135 -20.50 19.41 -12.48
N TRP A 136 -20.04 19.30 -11.24
CA TRP A 136 -19.77 18.01 -10.62
C TRP A 136 -20.93 17.50 -9.77
N GLU A 137 -21.13 16.18 -9.81
CA GLU A 137 -22.03 15.46 -8.92
C GLU A 137 -21.23 14.48 -8.07
N GLU A 138 -21.60 14.33 -6.81
CA GLU A 138 -21.11 13.30 -5.91
C GLU A 138 -22.05 12.08 -5.98
N LEU A 139 -21.48 10.88 -6.12
CA LEU A 139 -22.22 9.63 -6.04
C LEU A 139 -22.20 9.14 -4.60
N ARG A 140 -23.38 9.05 -3.98
CA ARG A 140 -23.57 8.61 -2.60
C ARG A 140 -24.31 7.29 -2.53
N VAL A 141 -24.08 6.54 -1.46
CA VAL A 141 -24.84 5.33 -1.18
C VAL A 141 -26.19 5.69 -0.57
N ASN A 142 -27.26 5.19 -1.17
CA ASN A 142 -28.63 5.28 -0.69
C ASN A 142 -29.10 3.92 -0.14
N VAL A 143 -30.02 3.97 0.81
CA VAL A 143 -30.76 2.79 1.30
C VAL A 143 -32.16 2.81 0.67
N GLU A 144 -32.47 1.79 -0.12
CA GLU A 144 -33.79 1.64 -0.73
C GLU A 144 -34.85 1.22 0.31
N GLU A 145 -36.06 1.77 0.19
CA GLU A 145 -37.19 1.38 1.03
C GLU A 145 -37.67 -0.05 0.70
N GLY A 146 -37.71 -0.95 1.68
CA GLY A 146 -38.21 -2.33 1.51
C GLY A 146 -37.65 -3.34 2.51
N VAL A 147 -38.18 -4.57 2.49
CA VAL A 147 -37.68 -5.68 3.33
C VAL A 147 -36.33 -6.14 2.79
N GLY A 148 -35.28 -5.95 3.59
CA GLY A 148 -33.91 -6.37 3.25
C GLY A 148 -32.93 -5.25 2.87
N GLY A 149 -33.39 -3.98 2.81
CA GLY A 149 -32.52 -2.79 2.69
C GLY A 149 -31.42 -2.89 1.64
N ARG A 150 -31.77 -2.77 0.35
CA ARG A 150 -30.78 -2.77 -0.73
C ARG A 150 -30.05 -1.43 -0.80
N PHE A 151 -28.78 -1.48 -1.19
CA PHE A 151 -27.97 -0.28 -1.42
C PHE A 151 -27.93 0.06 -2.91
N SER A 152 -28.08 1.35 -3.23
CA SER A 152 -27.91 1.90 -4.57
C SER A 152 -27.08 3.17 -4.56
N LEU A 153 -26.66 3.64 -5.73
CA LEU A 153 -25.97 4.92 -5.87
C LEU A 153 -26.94 5.99 -6.32
N VAL A 154 -26.86 7.16 -5.68
CA VAL A 154 -27.62 8.36 -6.04
C VAL A 154 -26.65 9.51 -6.31
N ALA A 155 -26.93 10.29 -7.35
CA ALA A 155 -26.17 11.47 -7.68
C ALA A 155 -26.72 12.69 -6.94
N MET A 156 -25.84 13.47 -6.34
CA MET A 156 -26.14 14.71 -5.64
C MET A 156 -25.19 15.80 -6.15
N PRO A 157 -25.55 17.10 -6.12
CA PRO A 157 -24.58 18.16 -6.41
C PRO A 157 -23.35 18.04 -5.50
N ALA A 158 -22.15 17.99 -6.09
CA ALA A 158 -20.92 17.96 -5.32
C ALA A 158 -20.65 19.32 -4.67
N SER A 159 -20.11 19.33 -3.45
CA SER A 159 -19.68 20.59 -2.83
C SER A 159 -18.44 21.14 -3.54
N PRO A 160 -18.25 22.47 -3.61
CA PRO A 160 -17.05 23.06 -4.21
C PRO A 160 -15.75 22.56 -3.58
N GLU A 161 -15.75 22.30 -2.27
CA GLU A 161 -14.59 21.82 -1.52
C GLU A 161 -14.22 20.38 -1.90
N LEU A 162 -15.22 19.54 -2.19
CA LEU A 162 -15.00 18.14 -2.57
C LEU A 162 -14.24 18.01 -3.89
N VAL A 163 -14.55 18.90 -4.83
CA VAL A 163 -14.01 18.84 -6.21
C VAL A 163 -12.89 19.85 -6.45
N ALA A 164 -12.47 20.57 -5.41
CA ALA A 164 -11.41 21.55 -5.49
C ALA A 164 -10.08 20.88 -5.88
N GLY A 165 -9.48 21.35 -6.97
CA GLY A 165 -8.19 20.85 -7.46
C GLY A 165 -8.25 19.59 -8.32
N LEU A 166 -9.44 19.04 -8.59
CA LEU A 166 -9.59 17.98 -9.58
C LEU A 166 -9.25 18.50 -10.99
N PRO A 167 -8.63 17.68 -11.85
CA PRO A 167 -8.35 18.06 -13.22
C PRO A 167 -9.64 18.25 -14.01
N GLU A 168 -9.55 19.02 -15.10
CA GLU A 168 -10.64 19.07 -16.07
C GLU A 168 -10.72 17.75 -16.84
N VAL A 169 -11.88 17.11 -16.77
CA VAL A 169 -12.17 15.83 -17.44
C VAL A 169 -13.44 15.95 -18.28
N ALA A 170 -13.64 15.03 -19.21
CA ALA A 170 -14.82 15.03 -20.07
C ALA A 170 -16.13 14.80 -19.27
N ALA A 171 -17.24 15.35 -19.75
CA ALA A 171 -18.55 15.02 -19.20
C ALA A 171 -18.82 13.50 -19.30
N GLY A 172 -19.45 12.95 -18.25
CA GLY A 172 -19.66 11.52 -18.02
C GLY A 172 -18.48 10.81 -17.36
N ALA A 173 -17.31 11.46 -17.23
CA ALA A 173 -16.16 10.89 -16.52
C ALA A 173 -16.42 10.80 -15.01
N ARG A 174 -15.90 9.74 -14.40
CA ARG A 174 -16.01 9.46 -12.96
C ARG A 174 -14.64 9.27 -12.36
N VAL A 175 -14.36 9.95 -11.27
CA VAL A 175 -13.05 9.96 -10.61
C VAL A 175 -13.19 9.73 -9.11
N PRO A 176 -12.18 9.09 -8.48
CA PRO A 176 -12.10 9.03 -7.04
C PRO A 176 -11.66 10.40 -6.48
N VAL A 177 -12.09 10.70 -5.26
CA VAL A 177 -11.57 11.81 -4.45
C VAL A 177 -10.96 11.24 -3.17
N GLN A 178 -9.63 11.19 -3.10
CA GLN A 178 -8.88 10.43 -2.07
C GLN A 178 -8.39 11.31 -0.93
N ARG A 179 -9.32 12.00 -0.25
CA ARG A 179 -8.99 12.91 0.88
C ARG A 179 -8.34 12.17 2.06
N ALA A 180 -8.72 10.92 2.32
CA ALA A 180 -8.14 10.12 3.41
C ALA A 180 -6.67 9.80 3.14
N ALA A 181 -6.33 9.31 1.93
CA ALA A 181 -4.95 9.04 1.54
C ALA A 181 -4.09 10.32 1.56
N ARG A 182 -4.59 11.44 1.03
CA ARG A 182 -3.90 12.74 1.11
C ARG A 182 -3.67 13.19 2.56
N SER A 183 -4.66 13.03 3.43
CA SER A 183 -4.53 13.37 4.86
C SER A 183 -3.52 12.47 5.58
N TRP A 184 -3.49 11.19 5.22
CA TRP A 184 -2.50 10.24 5.73
C TRP A 184 -1.07 10.66 5.37
N VAL A 185 -0.82 11.08 4.12
CA VAL A 185 0.52 11.58 3.71
C VAL A 185 0.93 12.79 4.57
N ALA A 186 0.03 13.75 4.77
CA ALA A 186 0.29 14.92 5.61
C ALA A 186 0.47 14.58 7.10
N GLU A 187 -0.16 13.52 7.60
CA GLU A 187 0.06 13.02 8.95
C GLU A 187 1.41 12.32 9.08
N ALA A 188 1.72 11.39 8.17
CA ALA A 188 3.00 10.68 8.12
C ALA A 188 4.19 11.65 8.05
N HIS A 189 4.11 12.67 7.18
CA HIS A 189 5.17 13.67 7.02
C HIS A 189 5.44 14.44 8.33
N ARG A 190 4.38 14.83 9.06
CA ARG A 190 4.50 15.56 10.34
C ARG A 190 5.03 14.71 11.50
N LEU A 191 5.01 13.39 11.40
CA LEU A 191 5.51 12.50 12.45
C LEU A 191 7.03 12.33 12.43
N LEU A 192 7.70 12.75 11.36
CA LEU A 192 9.14 12.67 11.24
C LEU A 192 9.76 14.04 11.47
N GLY A 193 10.79 14.11 12.32
CA GLY A 193 11.67 15.28 12.40
C GLY A 193 12.61 15.34 11.20
N ARG A 194 13.17 14.20 10.80
CA ARG A 194 14.01 13.98 9.61
C ARG A 194 13.77 12.58 9.07
N GLY A 195 13.94 12.36 7.76
CA GLY A 195 13.79 11.05 7.16
C GLY A 195 12.92 11.03 5.93
N ARG A 196 12.12 9.97 5.75
CA ARG A 196 11.32 9.75 4.54
C ARG A 196 10.00 9.07 4.83
N VAL A 197 8.95 9.49 4.13
CA VAL A 197 7.72 8.72 3.96
C VAL A 197 7.77 8.05 2.60
N VAL A 198 7.48 6.75 2.56
CA VAL A 198 7.54 5.91 1.36
C VAL A 198 6.22 5.18 1.20
N ALA A 199 5.54 5.38 0.07
CA ALA A 199 4.35 4.61 -0.28
C ALA A 199 4.61 3.83 -1.57
N LEU A 200 4.24 2.54 -1.57
CA LEU A 200 4.28 1.67 -2.74
C LEU A 200 2.85 1.23 -3.04
N ASP A 201 2.32 1.66 -4.17
CA ASP A 201 0.92 1.41 -4.48
C ASP A 201 0.66 1.47 -6.00
N TYR A 202 -0.41 0.85 -6.46
CA TYR A 202 -0.83 0.97 -7.86
C TYR A 202 -1.72 2.20 -8.04
N GLY A 203 -1.45 2.98 -9.07
CA GLY A 203 -2.12 4.25 -9.27
C GLY A 203 -1.88 4.88 -10.63
N ALA A 204 -2.55 5.99 -10.87
CA ALA A 204 -2.31 6.86 -12.03
C ALA A 204 -2.73 8.30 -11.71
N ALA A 205 -2.46 9.22 -12.62
CA ALA A 205 -3.04 10.56 -12.55
C ALA A 205 -4.58 10.49 -12.67
N THR A 206 -5.29 11.40 -12.01
CA THR A 206 -6.76 11.39 -11.92
C THR A 206 -7.45 11.43 -13.29
N ASP A 207 -6.87 12.12 -14.27
CA ASP A 207 -7.37 12.16 -15.66
C ASP A 207 -7.22 10.80 -16.36
N VAL A 208 -6.12 10.09 -16.15
CA VAL A 208 -5.92 8.71 -16.63
C VAL A 208 -6.93 7.76 -15.97
N LEU A 209 -7.20 7.93 -14.67
CA LEU A 209 -8.23 7.14 -13.99
C LEU A 209 -9.63 7.43 -14.58
N ALA A 210 -9.95 8.70 -14.85
CA ALA A 210 -11.18 9.07 -15.54
C ALA A 210 -11.33 8.36 -16.90
N GLU A 211 -10.25 8.25 -17.68
CA GLU A 211 -10.26 7.55 -18.96
C GLU A 211 -10.51 6.05 -18.79
N ARG A 212 -9.87 5.40 -17.81
CA ARG A 212 -10.08 3.97 -17.47
C ARG A 212 -11.53 3.68 -17.08
N ALA A 213 -12.17 4.60 -16.37
CA ALA A 213 -13.58 4.47 -15.98
C ALA A 213 -14.55 4.54 -17.16
N GLY A 214 -14.10 5.05 -18.30
CA GLY A 214 -14.96 5.42 -19.41
C GLY A 214 -15.98 6.50 -19.03
N ARG A 215 -16.97 6.68 -19.90
CA ARG A 215 -18.03 7.68 -19.72
C ARG A 215 -19.36 6.97 -19.55
N SER A 216 -20.08 7.30 -18.48
CA SER A 216 -21.41 6.74 -18.24
C SER A 216 -22.25 7.65 -17.36
N ASP A 217 -23.52 7.81 -17.73
CA ASP A 217 -24.53 8.45 -16.89
C ASP A 217 -25.20 7.44 -15.93
N ASP A 218 -24.93 6.14 -16.09
CA ASP A 218 -25.35 5.10 -15.14
C ASP A 218 -24.42 5.10 -13.92
N PRO A 219 -24.92 5.42 -12.71
CA PRO A 219 -24.14 5.36 -11.48
C PRO A 219 -23.57 3.96 -11.21
N ALA A 220 -24.22 2.90 -11.70
CA ALA A 220 -23.82 1.51 -11.48
C ALA A 220 -22.82 0.97 -12.52
N ALA A 221 -22.46 1.75 -13.53
CA ALA A 221 -21.46 1.31 -14.49
C ALA A 221 -20.08 1.15 -13.82
N GLY A 222 -19.28 0.18 -14.30
CA GLY A 222 -17.94 -0.07 -13.76
C GLY A 222 -17.07 1.19 -13.74
N LEU A 223 -16.25 1.32 -12.70
CA LEU A 223 -15.40 2.49 -12.49
C LEU A 223 -13.98 2.31 -13.03
N GLY A 224 -13.54 1.10 -13.39
CA GLY A 224 -12.25 0.83 -14.03
C GLY A 224 -11.01 1.03 -13.13
N TRP A 225 -11.10 1.90 -12.12
CA TRP A 225 -10.11 2.15 -11.08
C TRP A 225 -10.54 1.65 -9.69
N LEU A 226 -11.76 1.11 -9.55
CA LEU A 226 -12.24 0.43 -8.33
C LEU A 226 -12.21 -1.07 -8.56
N ARG A 227 -11.67 -1.81 -7.61
CA ARG A 227 -11.59 -3.28 -7.63
C ARG A 227 -12.34 -3.86 -6.43
N THR A 228 -12.98 -5.00 -6.65
CA THR A 228 -13.60 -5.79 -5.59
C THR A 228 -13.10 -7.21 -5.66
N HIS A 229 -12.86 -7.79 -4.50
CA HIS A 229 -12.29 -9.13 -4.41
C HIS A 229 -13.05 -9.99 -3.41
N ARG A 230 -13.53 -11.15 -3.87
CA ARG A 230 -14.23 -12.15 -3.04
C ARG A 230 -13.87 -13.56 -3.50
N ASP A 231 -13.21 -14.36 -2.66
CA ASP A 231 -13.01 -15.81 -2.86
C ASP A 231 -12.69 -16.23 -4.31
N HIS A 232 -11.77 -15.53 -4.99
CA HIS A 232 -11.33 -15.70 -6.40
C HIS A 232 -12.25 -15.14 -7.52
N ASP A 233 -13.37 -14.50 -7.18
CA ASP A 233 -14.21 -13.74 -8.13
C ASP A 233 -13.91 -12.24 -8.03
N ASP A 234 -13.33 -11.70 -9.10
CA ASP A 234 -13.14 -10.26 -9.27
C ASP A 234 -14.42 -9.62 -9.85
N GLY A 235 -14.73 -8.40 -9.40
CA GLY A 235 -15.81 -7.59 -10.00
C GLY A 235 -17.21 -7.86 -9.46
N SER A 236 -17.30 -8.42 -8.24
CA SER A 236 -18.57 -8.44 -7.50
C SER A 236 -19.09 -7.00 -7.28
N TRP A 237 -20.40 -6.79 -7.42
CA TRP A 237 -21.01 -5.49 -7.15
C TRP A 237 -20.86 -5.16 -5.65
N TRP A 238 -20.04 -4.15 -5.32
CA TRP A 238 -19.65 -3.84 -3.93
C TRP A 238 -20.82 -3.45 -3.01
N LEU A 239 -21.93 -2.99 -3.58
CA LEU A 239 -23.15 -2.67 -2.81
C LEU A 239 -24.11 -3.86 -2.66
N ALA A 240 -23.82 -5.02 -3.25
CA ALA A 240 -24.70 -6.19 -3.18
C ALA A 240 -24.72 -6.81 -1.76
N ASP A 241 -23.56 -6.91 -1.13
CA ASP A 241 -23.41 -7.52 0.21
C ASP A 241 -22.21 -6.87 0.94
N PRO A 242 -22.36 -5.65 1.50
CA PRO A 242 -21.25 -4.92 2.10
C PRO A 242 -20.54 -5.70 3.22
N GLY A 243 -19.20 -5.73 3.16
CA GLY A 243 -18.35 -6.44 4.11
C GLY A 243 -18.04 -7.90 3.73
N SER A 244 -18.63 -8.42 2.65
CA SER A 244 -18.33 -9.76 2.13
C SER A 244 -17.26 -9.79 1.03
N CYS A 245 -16.78 -8.62 0.59
CA CYS A 245 -15.68 -8.48 -0.35
C CYS A 245 -14.78 -7.34 0.11
N ASP A 246 -13.52 -7.39 -0.33
CA ASP A 246 -12.62 -6.25 -0.21
C ASP A 246 -12.94 -5.22 -1.30
N ILE A 247 -12.64 -3.94 -1.03
CA ILE A 247 -12.85 -2.82 -1.95
C ILE A 247 -11.61 -1.94 -1.93
N THR A 248 -10.93 -1.88 -3.08
CA THR A 248 -9.76 -1.03 -3.25
C THR A 248 -9.94 -0.09 -4.44
N ALA A 249 -9.16 0.98 -4.48
CA ALA A 249 -9.11 1.90 -5.61
C ALA A 249 -7.68 2.23 -6.01
N ASP A 250 -7.40 2.27 -7.31
CA ASP A 250 -6.14 2.81 -7.84
C ASP A 250 -5.87 4.20 -7.20
N VAL A 251 -4.66 4.41 -6.73
CA VAL A 251 -4.26 5.68 -6.09
C VAL A 251 -4.23 6.80 -7.13
N ALA A 252 -4.95 7.89 -6.85
CA ALA A 252 -4.92 9.13 -7.61
C ALA A 252 -3.64 9.90 -7.27
N LEU A 253 -2.56 9.61 -8.01
CA LEU A 253 -1.19 10.02 -7.69
C LEU A 253 -1.02 11.54 -7.58
N ASP A 254 -1.75 12.30 -8.39
CA ASP A 254 -1.76 13.76 -8.36
C ASP A 254 -2.48 14.32 -7.12
N GLN A 255 -3.50 13.63 -6.60
CA GLN A 255 -4.22 14.06 -5.40
C GLN A 255 -3.42 13.84 -4.12
N VAL A 256 -2.76 12.69 -3.98
CA VAL A 256 -1.93 12.40 -2.79
C VAL A 256 -0.66 13.25 -2.74
N GLN A 257 -0.24 13.81 -3.88
CA GLN A 257 0.91 14.72 -3.99
C GLN A 257 0.53 16.21 -4.05
N ALA A 258 -0.75 16.55 -3.83
CA ALA A 258 -1.25 17.91 -4.02
C ALA A 258 -0.59 18.93 -3.08
N ASP A 259 -0.30 18.54 -1.82
CA ASP A 259 0.33 19.40 -0.82
C ASP A 259 1.84 19.17 -0.70
N LEU A 260 2.27 17.92 -0.90
CA LEU A 260 3.65 17.48 -0.73
C LEU A 260 4.04 16.68 -1.97
N ARG A 261 5.03 17.18 -2.72
CA ARG A 261 5.54 16.48 -3.89
C ARG A 261 6.48 15.35 -3.47
N ALA A 262 6.31 14.18 -4.08
CA ALA A 262 7.21 13.06 -3.90
C ALA A 262 8.22 13.00 -5.05
N ASP A 263 9.37 12.42 -4.78
CA ASP A 263 10.13 11.74 -5.82
C ASP A 263 9.38 10.45 -6.18
N ALA A 264 9.25 10.16 -7.48
CA ALA A 264 8.48 9.03 -7.96
C ALA A 264 9.30 8.17 -8.91
N CYS A 265 9.19 6.86 -8.75
CA CYS A 265 9.69 5.86 -9.68
C CYS A 265 8.75 4.66 -9.71
N THR A 266 8.99 3.73 -10.63
CA THR A 266 8.30 2.43 -10.60
C THR A 266 8.89 1.52 -9.53
N GLN A 267 8.12 0.54 -9.05
CA GLN A 267 8.61 -0.49 -8.15
C GLN A 267 9.80 -1.24 -8.76
N ALA A 268 9.75 -1.54 -10.06
CA ALA A 268 10.87 -2.20 -10.72
C ALA A 268 12.16 -1.37 -10.68
N GLU A 269 12.06 -0.05 -10.86
CA GLU A 269 13.21 0.86 -10.73
C GLU A 269 13.69 0.97 -9.30
N PHE A 270 12.79 1.12 -8.33
CA PHE A 270 13.11 1.15 -6.90
C PHE A 270 13.87 -0.11 -6.47
N LEU A 271 13.33 -1.29 -6.78
CA LEU A 271 13.90 -2.56 -6.37
C LEU A 271 15.28 -2.80 -7.02
N ARG A 272 15.47 -2.41 -8.28
CA ARG A 272 16.79 -2.41 -8.92
C ARG A 272 17.75 -1.43 -8.27
N GLY A 273 17.28 -0.23 -7.93
CA GLY A 273 18.08 0.79 -7.26
C GLY A 273 18.66 0.34 -5.91
N TYR A 274 17.97 -0.57 -5.20
CA TYR A 274 18.43 -1.16 -3.93
C TYR A 274 18.94 -2.60 -4.05
N GLY A 275 19.22 -3.03 -5.28
CA GLY A 275 20.05 -4.18 -5.57
C GLY A 275 19.36 -5.55 -5.53
N ILE A 276 18.12 -5.63 -6.04
CA ILE A 276 17.43 -6.90 -6.23
C ILE A 276 18.22 -7.86 -7.14
N ASP A 277 18.88 -7.35 -8.19
CA ASP A 277 19.62 -8.17 -9.16
C ASP A 277 20.85 -8.83 -8.49
N GLU A 278 21.53 -8.10 -7.61
CA GLU A 278 22.63 -8.61 -6.78
C GLU A 278 22.14 -9.69 -5.81
N LEU A 279 21.01 -9.47 -5.13
CA LEU A 279 20.43 -10.48 -4.24
C LEU A 279 20.04 -11.76 -4.99
N VAL A 280 19.55 -11.65 -6.22
CA VAL A 280 19.28 -12.80 -7.09
C VAL A 280 20.59 -13.49 -7.50
N ALA A 281 21.62 -12.73 -7.87
CA ALA A 281 22.92 -13.28 -8.24
C ALA A 281 23.59 -14.02 -7.07
N GLU A 282 23.58 -13.46 -5.86
CA GLU A 282 24.03 -14.09 -4.62
C GLU A 282 23.30 -15.41 -4.37
N GLY A 283 21.97 -15.42 -4.54
CA GLY A 283 21.16 -16.62 -4.44
C GLY A 283 21.58 -17.70 -5.44
N ARG A 284 21.77 -17.34 -6.71
CA ARG A 284 22.24 -18.28 -7.74
C ARG A 284 23.61 -18.87 -7.41
N THR A 285 24.55 -18.05 -6.95
CA THR A 285 25.89 -18.52 -6.53
C THR A 285 25.79 -19.48 -5.35
N ALA A 286 25.07 -19.12 -4.29
CA ALA A 286 24.88 -19.96 -3.12
C ALA A 286 24.22 -21.31 -3.47
N TRP A 287 23.27 -21.31 -4.42
CA TRP A 287 22.67 -22.54 -4.94
C TRP A 287 23.69 -23.40 -5.70
N ALA A 288 24.47 -22.80 -6.60
CA ALA A 288 25.46 -23.51 -7.41
C ALA A 288 26.55 -24.17 -6.54
N GLU A 289 26.98 -23.50 -5.48
CA GLU A 289 27.98 -24.02 -4.53
C GLU A 289 27.43 -25.17 -3.65
N ARG A 290 26.11 -25.23 -3.46
CA ARG A 290 25.44 -26.16 -2.53
C ARG A 290 24.58 -27.21 -3.24
N ALA A 291 24.67 -27.31 -4.57
CA ALA A 291 23.91 -28.25 -5.40
C ALA A 291 24.26 -29.72 -5.04
N GLY A 292 23.61 -30.22 -3.99
CA GLY A 292 23.80 -31.54 -3.40
C GLY A 292 23.15 -31.71 -2.02
N GLY A 293 22.91 -30.62 -1.27
CA GLY A 293 22.21 -30.65 0.02
C GLY A 293 20.82 -30.00 -0.08
N GLY A 294 19.77 -30.75 0.20
CA GLY A 294 18.37 -30.27 0.25
C GLY A 294 18.08 -29.36 1.45
N ASP A 295 18.92 -28.35 1.66
CA ASP A 295 18.85 -27.42 2.80
C ASP A 295 17.87 -26.26 2.52
N LEU A 296 17.28 -25.71 3.58
CA LEU A 296 16.29 -24.62 3.52
C LEU A 296 16.85 -23.35 2.86
N ASP A 297 18.14 -23.07 3.06
CA ASP A 297 18.81 -21.94 2.42
C ASP A 297 18.96 -22.12 0.91
N ALA A 298 19.10 -23.37 0.44
CA ALA A 298 19.16 -23.69 -0.97
C ALA A 298 17.77 -23.49 -1.63
N LEU A 299 16.68 -23.84 -0.93
CA LEU A 299 15.31 -23.57 -1.41
C LEU A 299 15.00 -22.06 -1.46
N ARG A 300 15.42 -21.28 -0.46
CA ARG A 300 15.30 -19.81 -0.47
C ARG A 300 16.07 -19.19 -1.64
N ALA A 301 17.28 -19.67 -1.90
CA ALA A 301 18.11 -19.20 -3.01
C ALA A 301 17.44 -19.43 -4.39
N ARG A 302 16.75 -20.56 -4.57
CA ARG A 302 15.97 -20.85 -5.79
C ARG A 302 14.75 -19.92 -5.96
N SER A 303 14.08 -19.59 -4.85
CA SER A 303 12.86 -18.78 -4.85
C SER A 303 13.10 -17.33 -5.33
N ARG A 304 14.29 -16.77 -5.06
CA ARG A 304 14.62 -15.37 -5.42
C ARG A 304 14.46 -15.04 -6.91
N THR A 305 14.73 -15.98 -7.81
CA THR A 305 14.61 -15.71 -9.26
C THR A 305 13.14 -15.52 -9.66
N SER A 306 12.26 -16.44 -9.27
CA SER A 306 10.83 -16.33 -9.54
C SER A 306 10.18 -15.16 -8.78
N GLU A 307 10.63 -14.87 -7.56
CA GLU A 307 10.17 -13.69 -6.81
C GLU A 307 10.54 -12.40 -7.55
N ALA A 308 11.78 -12.28 -8.03
CA ALA A 308 12.22 -11.10 -8.78
C ALA A 308 11.46 -10.94 -10.10
N GLU A 309 11.21 -12.03 -10.84
CA GLU A 309 10.40 -11.99 -12.06
C GLU A 309 9.00 -11.42 -11.80
N ALA A 310 8.32 -11.85 -10.73
CA ALA A 310 7.01 -11.32 -10.36
C ALA A 310 7.06 -9.85 -9.88
N LEU A 311 8.02 -9.52 -9.02
CA LEU A 311 8.17 -8.17 -8.45
C LEU A 311 8.58 -7.12 -9.47
N LEU A 312 9.27 -7.51 -10.55
CA LEU A 312 9.79 -6.63 -11.59
C LEU A 312 8.94 -6.62 -12.87
N ASP A 313 7.87 -7.41 -12.94
CA ASP A 313 7.01 -7.50 -14.13
C ASP A 313 6.34 -6.13 -14.41
N PRO A 314 6.66 -5.46 -15.53
CA PRO A 314 6.08 -4.16 -15.87
C PRO A 314 4.59 -4.24 -16.25
N ALA A 315 4.05 -5.44 -16.48
CA ALA A 315 2.60 -5.63 -16.64
C ALA A 315 1.90 -5.96 -15.31
N GLY A 316 2.67 -6.21 -14.24
CA GLY A 316 2.21 -6.52 -12.90
C GLY A 316 2.78 -5.55 -11.86
N MET A 317 3.30 -6.11 -10.76
CA MET A 317 3.75 -5.33 -9.60
C MET A 317 4.91 -4.38 -9.91
N GLY A 318 5.72 -4.69 -10.93
CA GLY A 318 6.83 -3.83 -11.35
C GLY A 318 6.39 -2.45 -11.82
N SER A 319 5.12 -2.30 -12.23
CA SER A 319 4.52 -1.02 -12.64
C SER A 319 3.98 -0.16 -11.49
N PHE A 320 3.98 -0.67 -10.26
CA PHE A 320 3.49 0.07 -9.10
C PHE A 320 4.31 1.34 -8.91
N SER A 321 3.68 2.40 -8.41
CA SER A 321 4.36 3.65 -8.11
C SER A 321 4.99 3.58 -6.74
N VAL A 322 6.26 3.96 -6.65
CA VAL A 322 6.95 4.21 -5.39
C VAL A 322 7.10 5.72 -5.24
N LEU A 323 6.38 6.26 -4.26
CA LEU A 323 6.40 7.67 -3.90
C LEU A 323 7.26 7.86 -2.66
N VAL A 324 8.27 8.74 -2.73
CA VAL A 324 9.17 9.06 -1.63
C VAL A 324 9.08 10.54 -1.31
N TRP A 325 8.59 10.87 -0.11
CA TRP A 325 8.58 12.24 0.40
C TRP A 325 9.73 12.43 1.40
N PRO A 326 10.76 13.23 1.08
CA PRO A 326 11.80 13.58 2.03
C PRO A 326 11.25 14.48 3.15
N VAL A 327 11.84 14.34 4.33
CA VAL A 327 11.58 15.15 5.52
C VAL A 327 12.93 15.66 6.04
N ASP A 328 13.12 16.98 6.01
CA ASP A 328 14.36 17.67 6.37
C ASP A 328 14.24 18.46 7.69
#